data_AF-A0A3C2E380-F1
#
_entry.id   AF-A0A3C2E380-F1
#
_cell.length_a   1.000
_cell.length_b   1.000
_cell.length_c   1.000
_cell.angle_alpha   90.00
_cell.angle_beta   90.00
_cell.angle_gamma   90.00
#
_symmetry.space_group_name_H-M   'P 1'
#
loop_
_entity.id
_entity.type
_entity.pdbx_description
1 polymer ?
#
loop_
_entity_poly.entity_id
_entity_poly.type
_entity_poly.pdbx_seq_one_letter_code
_entity_poly.pdbx_strand_id
1 'polypeptide(L)' 'MTDIEARINAAWDNRDAIDTKDADLRAAVDHALDQLDSGKARVASREADGSWTVHQWLKKAVLLSFRLNPMAIIP' A
#
# COMPACT_ATOMS: atom_id res chain seq x y z
N MET A 1 0.06 17.06 -5.46
CA MET A 1 0.11 15.94 -4.49
C MET A 1 -0.70 14.81 -5.09
N THR A 2 -0.04 13.95 -5.85
CA THR A 2 -0.65 12.75 -6.43
C THR A 2 -1.27 11.91 -5.31
N ASP A 3 -2.56 11.62 -5.44
CA ASP A 3 -3.30 10.80 -4.50
C ASP A 3 -2.73 9.37 -4.50
N ILE A 4 -2.07 9.01 -3.39
CA ILE A 4 -1.41 7.71 -3.20
C ILE A 4 -2.45 6.59 -3.20
N GLU A 5 -3.65 6.85 -2.66
CA GLU A 5 -4.74 5.89 -2.66
C GLU A 5 -5.19 5.58 -4.10
N ALA A 6 -5.43 6.61 -4.92
CA ALA A 6 -5.81 6.43 -6.31
C ALA A 6 -4.74 5.63 -7.09
N ARG A 7 -3.46 5.91 -6.84
CA ARG A 7 -2.35 5.21 -7.49
C ARG A 7 -2.27 3.74 -7.09
N ILE A 8 -2.43 3.43 -5.80
CA ILE A 8 -2.45 2.05 -5.31
C ILE A 8 -3.69 1.29 -5.81
N ASN A 9 -4.84 1.95 -5.90
CA ASN A 9 -6.04 1.35 -6.47
C ASN A 9 -5.85 1.01 -7.96
N ALA A 10 -5.32 1.94 -8.75
CA ALA A 10 -5.05 1.70 -10.18
C ALA A 10 -4.04 0.55 -10.38
N ALA A 11 -2.98 0.50 -9.58
CA ALA A 11 -1.99 -0.57 -9.63
C ALA A 11 -2.58 -1.93 -9.20
N TRP A 12 -3.46 -1.93 -8.20
CA TRP A 12 -4.15 -3.14 -7.75
C TRP A 12 -5.10 -3.72 -8.82
N ASP A 13 -5.82 -2.84 -9.51
CA ASP A 13 -6.75 -3.25 -10.56
C ASP A 13 -5.98 -3.85 -11.75
N ASN A 14 -4.77 -3.38 -12.02
CA ASN A 14 -3.86 -3.94 -13.03
C ASN A 14 -2.73 -4.82 -12.43
N ARG A 15 -2.98 -5.47 -11.28
CA ARG A 15 -1.91 -6.17 -10.54
C ARG A 15 -1.22 -7.28 -11.31
N ASP A 16 -1.92 -7.87 -12.28
CA ASP A 16 -1.40 -8.98 -13.07
C ASP A 16 -0.32 -8.56 -14.07
N ALA A 17 -0.32 -7.28 -14.47
CA ALA A 17 0.67 -6.68 -15.36
C ALA A 17 1.73 -5.84 -14.61
N ILE A 18 1.82 -5.97 -13.28
CA ILE A 18 2.81 -5.21 -12.50
C ILE A 18 4.23 -5.65 -12.90
N ASP A 19 5.00 -4.66 -13.36
CA ASP A 19 6.44 -4.76 -13.53
C ASP A 19 7.14 -4.38 -12.21
N THR A 20 8.00 -5.27 -11.71
CA THR A 20 8.81 -5.02 -10.52
C THR A 20 9.83 -3.89 -10.70
N LYS A 21 10.03 -3.40 -11.93
CA LYS A 21 10.89 -2.26 -12.23
C LYS A 21 10.19 -0.90 -12.17
N ASP A 22 8.88 -0.85 -11.94
CA ASP A 22 8.15 0.41 -11.80
C ASP A 22 8.56 1.11 -10.48
N ALA A 23 9.53 2.00 -10.59
CA ALA A 23 10.07 2.79 -9.48
C ALA A 23 9.01 3.70 -8.85
N ASP A 24 8.02 4.06 -9.64
CA ASP A 24 7.07 5.11 -9.39
C ASP A 24 5.86 4.53 -8.63
N LEU A 25 5.46 3.28 -8.97
CA LEU A 25 4.62 2.43 -8.13
C LEU A 25 5.33 2.01 -6.84
N ARG A 26 6.61 1.63 -6.90
CA ARG A 26 7.39 1.25 -5.71
C ARG A 26 7.41 2.37 -4.68
N ALA A 27 7.72 3.60 -5.10
CA ALA A 27 7.71 4.75 -4.21
C ALA A 27 6.34 5.00 -3.54
N ALA A 28 5.23 4.77 -4.26
CA ALA A 28 3.90 4.92 -3.70
C ALA A 28 3.57 3.84 -2.65
N VAL A 29 3.96 2.60 -2.92
CA VAL A 29 3.79 1.47 -1.97
C VAL A 29 4.67 1.67 -0.75
N ASP A 30 5.94 2.00 -0.92
CA ASP A 30 6.89 2.22 0.18
C ASP A 30 6.42 3.37 1.09
N HIS A 31 5.95 4.48 0.50
CA HIS A 31 5.42 5.58 1.30
C HIS A 31 4.15 5.19 2.09
N ALA A 32 3.28 4.33 1.53
CA ALA A 32 2.13 3.81 2.26
C ALA A 32 2.56 2.89 3.43
N LEU A 33 3.60 2.06 3.22
CA LEU A 33 4.16 1.22 4.26
C LEU A 33 4.84 2.03 5.36
N ASP A 34 5.58 3.09 5.02
CA ASP A 34 6.21 4.00 5.99
C ASP A 34 5.17 4.69 6.89
N GLN A 35 4.01 5.05 6.31
CA GLN A 35 2.91 5.62 7.09
C GLN A 35 2.28 4.58 8.03
N LEU A 36 2.19 3.32 7.61
CA LEU A 36 1.73 2.23 8.47
C LEU A 36 2.73 1.94 9.59
N ASP A 37 4.03 1.88 9.27
CA ASP A 37 5.11 1.61 10.22
C ASP A 37 5.24 2.70 11.27
N SER A 38 5.21 3.97 10.85
CA SER A 38 5.18 5.12 11.77
C SER A 38 3.85 5.31 12.50
N GLY A 39 2.81 4.55 12.16
CA GLY A 39 1.47 4.64 12.74
C GLY A 39 0.68 5.89 12.36
N LYS A 40 1.18 6.70 11.39
CA LYS A 40 0.48 7.85 10.82
C LYS A 40 -0.77 7.42 10.03
N ALA A 41 -0.71 6.24 9.42
CA ALA A 41 -1.86 5.57 8.82
C ALA A 41 -2.14 4.27 9.57
N ARG A 42 -3.40 3.84 9.56
CA ARG A 42 -3.82 2.54 10.09
C ARG A 42 -4.80 1.89 9.13
N VAL A 43 -4.70 0.57 8.97
CA VAL A 43 -5.59 -0.19 8.08
C VAL A 43 -7.06 -0.06 8.49
N ALA A 44 -7.33 0.08 9.78
CA ALA A 44 -8.66 0.39 10.28
C ALA A 44 -8.57 1.51 11.33
N SER A 45 -9.48 2.48 11.25
CA SER A 45 -9.64 3.55 12.23
C SER A 45 -11.04 3.49 12.83
N ARG A 46 -11.12 3.82 14.11
CA ARG A 46 -12.40 3.97 14.81
C ARG A 46 -12.91 5.39 14.64
N GLU A 47 -14.11 5.53 14.13
CA GLU A 47 -14.78 6.81 13.95
C GLU A 47 -15.34 7.34 15.29
N ALA A 48 -15.74 8.61 15.31
CA ALA A 48 -16.28 9.26 16.51
C ALA A 48 -17.58 8.59 17.02
N ASP A 49 -18.37 8.00 16.13
CA ASP A 49 -19.60 7.26 16.47
C ASP A 49 -19.31 5.83 17.00
N GLY A 50 -18.04 5.45 17.06
CA GLY A 50 -17.59 4.15 17.52
C GLY A 50 -17.57 3.05 16.45
N SER A 51 -18.00 3.35 15.22
CA SER A 51 -17.87 2.45 14.07
C SER A 51 -16.40 2.32 13.63
N TRP A 52 -16.10 1.29 12.85
CA TRP A 52 -14.76 1.06 12.31
C TRP A 52 -14.78 1.19 10.79
N THR A 53 -13.96 2.09 10.27
CA THR A 53 -13.71 2.24 8.83
C THR A 53 -12.45 1.47 8.46
N VAL A 54 -12.52 0.68 7.39
CA VAL A 54 -11.37 -0.04 6.84
C VAL A 54 -10.85 0.68 5.61
N HIS A 55 -9.60 1.09 5.66
CA HIS A 55 -8.85 1.71 4.56
C HIS A 55 -8.31 0.60 3.64
N GLN A 56 -9.16 0.11 2.74
CA GLN A 56 -8.84 -1.06 1.90
C GLN A 56 -7.60 -0.87 1.04
N TRP A 57 -7.33 0.36 0.60
CA TRP A 57 -6.14 0.67 -0.20
C TRP A 57 -4.83 0.40 0.56
N LEU A 58 -4.79 0.56 1.88
CA LEU A 58 -3.62 0.19 2.70
C LEU A 58 -3.38 -1.33 2.68
N LYS A 59 -4.44 -2.15 2.66
CA LYS A 59 -4.29 -3.61 2.48
C LYS A 59 -3.78 -3.95 1.08
N LYS A 60 -4.31 -3.27 0.06
CA LYS A 60 -3.81 -3.41 -1.33
C LYS A 60 -2.32 -3.06 -1.39
N ALA A 61 -1.88 -1.98 -0.74
CA ALA A 61 -0.48 -1.59 -0.66
C ALA A 61 0.41 -2.71 -0.09
N VAL A 62 0.00 -3.32 1.03
CA VAL A 62 0.71 -4.45 1.64
C VAL A 62 0.78 -5.65 0.69
N LEU A 63 -0.30 -5.97 -0.03
CA LEU A 63 -0.30 -7.09 -0.98
C LEU A 63 0.57 -6.79 -2.22
N LEU A 64 0.58 -5.54 -2.68
CA LEU A 64 1.44 -5.09 -3.78
C LEU A 64 2.92 -5.13 -3.38
N SER A 65 3.26 -4.83 -2.13
CA SER A 65 4.65 -4.87 -1.67
C SER A 65 5.25 -6.27 -1.78
N PHE A 66 4.49 -7.33 -1.49
CA PHE A 66 4.94 -8.70 -1.70
C PHE A 66 5.24 -9.00 -3.17
N ARG A 67 4.51 -8.39 -4.11
CA ARG A 67 4.73 -8.59 -5.55
C ARG A 67 5.93 -7.79 -6.06
N LEU A 68 6.22 -6.64 -5.47
CA LEU A 68 7.32 -5.75 -5.85
C LEU A 68 8.68 -6.13 -5.25
N ASN A 69 8.68 -6.95 -4.19
CA ASN A 69 9.88 -7.36 -3.47
C ASN A 69 10.19 -8.84 -3.75
N PRO A 70 11.28 -9.14 -4.49
CA PRO A 70 11.68 -10.52 -4.72
C PRO A 70 12.19 -11.17 -3.43
N MET A 71 12.09 -12.50 -3.37
CA MET A 71 12.68 -13.27 -2.26
C MET A 71 14.20 -13.09 -2.24
N ALA A 72 14.74 -12.84 -1.05
CA ALA A 72 16.17 -12.77 -0.80
C ALA A 72 16.52 -13.52 0.50
N ILE A 73 17.77 -13.98 0.61
CA ILE A 73 18.28 -14.53 1.87
C ILE A 73 18.41 -13.37 2.85
N ILE A 74 17.85 -13.54 4.05
CA ILE A 74 18.05 -12.62 5.18
C ILE A 74 19.14 -13.24 6.06
N PRO A 75 20.37 -12.70 6.04
CA PRO A 75 21.46 -13.18 6.89
C PRO A 75 21.29 -12.77 8.36
#